data_AF-A0A3M6K7Z3-F1
#
_entry.id   AF-A0A3M6K7Z3-F1
#
_cell.length_a   1.000
_cell.length_b   1.000
_cell.length_c   1.000
_cell.angle_alpha   90.00
_cell.angle_beta   90.00
_cell.angle_gamma   90.00
#
_symmetry.space_group_name_H-M   'P 1'
#
loop_
_entity.id
_entity.type
_entity.pdbx_description
1 polymer ?
#
loop_
_entity_poly.entity_id
_entity_poly.type
_entity_poly.pdbx_seq_one_letter_code
_entity_poly.pdbx_strand_id
1 'polypeptide(L)'
;MAWVVIVIVAKGLKLEKYGFEIKAYSLTYKNKQVNSVLLKLLSRTRRGIRVFADVSVISGFLMMGFAFWFLLNNVANFFVIPDDFSELTVLIPGVTLTSAASITYFLLSIPVVLVIHEGAHGIVAALEKIKIKTGGFAIFIAMFAGFVEPDEEEFNKAKKISRLRVIGAGATSNVIFAFALGAILLTNPFFAMVLPEPLLSSFYELPEGVLILSIIENSGAEQAGLLANDIITSINDKPILSPVDFPSLNPGDTASVSVLRDGQPLDFSLEVMPAPDDPERGLIGIMRDNSFAYKPVLNFIEWNDPNLSMFLLWLWMISFFIGIINMLPLPILDGGKFIHTIIDQRISEKAVNGVMWGIYAFTFALFGLNIALSYVKSGWFTI
;
A
#
# COMPACT_ATOMS: atom_id res chain seq x y z
N MET A 1 18.59 -23.80 -5.18
CA MET A 1 19.76 -22.97 -5.54
C MET A 1 19.89 -21.72 -4.67
N ALA A 2 18.85 -20.86 -4.55
CA ALA A 2 18.91 -19.63 -3.74
C ALA A 2 19.36 -19.85 -2.27
N TRP A 3 18.80 -20.85 -1.59
CA TRP A 3 19.19 -21.16 -0.20
C TRP A 3 20.68 -21.55 -0.06
N VAL A 4 21.24 -22.25 -1.05
CA VAL A 4 22.66 -22.63 -1.06
C VAL A 4 23.54 -21.38 -1.16
N VAL A 5 23.16 -20.42 -2.01
CA VAL A 5 23.85 -19.13 -2.14
C VAL A 5 23.79 -18.35 -0.82
N ILE A 6 22.61 -18.25 -0.19
CA ILE A 6 22.45 -17.57 1.11
C ILE A 6 23.38 -18.18 2.16
N VAL A 7 23.42 -19.52 2.28
CA VAL A 7 24.29 -20.22 3.24
C VAL A 7 25.76 -20.00 2.94
N ILE A 8 26.18 -20.09 1.68
CA ILE A 8 27.58 -19.87 1.26
C ILE A 8 28.00 -18.43 1.58
N VAL A 9 27.19 -17.44 1.24
CA VAL A 9 27.45 -16.02 1.53
C VAL A 9 27.49 -15.77 3.03
N ALA A 10 26.51 -16.28 3.79
CA ALA A 10 26.44 -16.11 5.23
C ALA A 10 27.64 -16.74 5.96
N LYS A 11 28.08 -17.93 5.54
CA LYS A 11 29.29 -18.58 6.06
C LYS A 11 30.56 -17.85 5.62
N GLY A 12 30.64 -17.39 4.37
CA GLY A 12 31.77 -16.64 3.84
C GLY A 12 31.99 -15.32 4.58
N LEU A 13 30.91 -14.59 4.88
CA LEU A 13 30.91 -13.36 5.66
C LEU A 13 31.04 -13.60 7.18
N LYS A 14 31.08 -14.86 7.63
CA LYS A 14 31.15 -15.27 9.05
C LYS A 14 30.06 -14.59 9.89
N LEU A 15 28.83 -14.54 9.37
CA LEU A 15 27.70 -13.84 10.01
C LEU A 15 27.40 -14.34 11.43
N GLU A 16 27.78 -15.58 11.75
CA GLU A 16 27.71 -16.14 13.10
C GLU A 16 28.41 -15.27 14.16
N LYS A 17 29.50 -14.58 13.79
CA LYS A 17 30.19 -13.63 14.68
C LYS A 17 29.38 -12.38 15.00
N TYR A 18 28.38 -12.07 14.17
CA TYR A 18 27.53 -10.90 14.28
C TYR A 18 26.13 -11.24 14.82
N GLY A 19 25.95 -12.43 15.41
CA GLY A 19 24.68 -12.81 16.04
C GLY A 19 23.68 -13.49 15.11
N PHE A 20 24.12 -13.97 13.94
CA PHE A 20 23.30 -14.80 13.06
C PHE A 20 23.43 -16.29 13.41
N GLU A 21 22.31 -16.98 13.60
CA GLU A 21 22.21 -18.43 13.65
C GLU A 21 21.85 -18.96 12.25
N ILE A 22 22.69 -19.83 11.70
CA ILE A 22 22.47 -20.47 10.39
C ILE A 22 22.07 -21.92 10.63
N LYS A 23 20.85 -22.30 10.23
CA LYS A 23 20.35 -23.68 10.26
C LYS A 23 19.92 -24.12 8.87
N ALA A 24 19.62 -25.41 8.69
CA ALA A 24 19.03 -25.88 7.44
C ALA A 24 17.71 -25.12 7.17
N TYR A 25 17.63 -24.42 6.04
CA TYR A 25 16.48 -23.60 5.63
C TYR A 25 16.10 -22.45 6.58
N SER A 26 16.98 -22.05 7.50
CA SER A 26 16.74 -20.91 8.38
C SER A 26 17.98 -20.05 8.62
N LEU A 27 17.80 -18.73 8.56
CA LEU A 27 18.80 -17.73 8.91
C LEU A 27 18.15 -16.78 9.93
N THR A 28 18.64 -16.77 11.16
CA THR A 28 18.04 -15.96 12.24
C THR A 28 19.07 -15.01 12.83
N TYR A 29 18.80 -13.71 12.79
CA TYR A 29 19.55 -12.70 13.51
C TYR A 29 18.92 -12.47 14.88
N LYS A 30 19.72 -12.57 15.96
CA LYS A 30 19.29 -12.23 17.33
C LYS A 30 20.14 -11.11 17.89
N ASN A 31 19.49 -10.09 18.42
CA ASN A 31 20.15 -8.99 19.11
C ASN A 31 19.62 -8.85 20.54
N LYS A 32 20.50 -9.09 21.52
CA LYS A 32 20.20 -8.95 22.96
C LYS A 32 20.27 -7.50 23.45
N GLN A 33 20.85 -6.59 22.66
CA GLN A 33 20.95 -5.17 22.97
C GLN A 33 19.73 -4.36 22.52
N VAL A 34 18.72 -5.00 21.93
CA VAL A 34 17.48 -4.33 21.48
C VAL A 34 16.86 -3.51 22.61
N ASN A 35 16.84 -4.05 23.84
CA ASN A 35 16.30 -3.34 25.00
C ASN A 35 17.01 -2.01 25.28
N SER A 36 18.34 -1.92 25.17
CA SER A 36 19.08 -0.68 25.42
C SER A 36 18.85 0.36 24.32
N VAL A 37 18.76 -0.08 23.06
CA VAL A 37 18.43 0.78 21.92
C VAL A 37 17.03 1.38 22.10
N LEU A 38 16.03 0.54 22.43
CA LEU A 38 14.65 0.97 22.65
C LEU A 38 14.54 1.95 23.82
N LEU A 39 15.22 1.69 24.94
CA LEU A 39 15.25 2.60 26.08
C LEU A 39 15.88 3.96 25.74
N LYS A 40 16.94 3.97 24.91
CA LYS A 40 17.58 5.21 24.44
C LYS A 40 16.63 6.01 23.55
N LEU A 41 15.94 5.36 22.61
CA LEU A 41 14.92 6.00 21.78
C LEU A 41 13.77 6.57 22.64
N LEU A 42 13.22 5.74 23.53
CA LEU A 42 12.15 6.10 24.43
C LEU A 42 12.50 7.30 25.33
N SER A 43 13.75 7.41 25.79
CA SER A 43 14.19 8.52 26.63
C SER A 43 13.98 9.89 25.97
N ARG A 44 14.04 9.96 24.64
CA ARG A 44 13.85 11.19 23.85
C ARG A 44 12.40 11.42 23.44
N THR A 45 11.62 10.35 23.26
CA THR A 45 10.28 10.40 22.65
C THR A 45 9.14 10.01 23.59
N ARG A 46 9.42 9.86 24.90
CA ARG A 46 8.50 9.28 25.90
C ARG A 46 7.07 9.79 25.85
N ARG A 47 6.87 11.12 25.70
CA ARG A 47 5.53 11.71 25.64
C ARG A 47 4.77 11.25 24.40
N GLY A 48 5.42 11.27 23.24
CA GLY A 48 4.85 10.79 21.98
C GLY A 48 4.54 9.30 22.03
N ILE A 49 5.46 8.47 22.55
CA ILE A 49 5.23 7.02 22.68
C ILE A 49 4.07 6.71 23.62
N ARG A 50 3.85 7.50 24.68
CA ARG A 50 2.68 7.33 25.54
C ARG A 50 1.37 7.61 24.81
N VAL A 51 1.30 8.71 24.08
CA VAL A 51 0.11 9.03 23.26
C VAL A 51 -0.12 7.95 22.21
N PHE A 52 0.93 7.53 21.51
CA PHE A 52 0.88 6.42 20.56
C PHE A 52 0.35 5.12 21.19
N ALA A 53 0.84 4.76 22.38
CA ALA A 53 0.37 3.59 23.10
C ALA A 53 -1.12 3.69 23.48
N ASP A 54 -1.58 4.85 23.94
CA ASP A 54 -3.01 5.05 24.24
C ASP A 54 -3.89 4.96 22.98
N VAL A 55 -3.44 5.59 21.89
CA VAL A 55 -4.10 5.51 20.59
C VAL A 55 -4.11 4.08 20.06
N SER A 56 -3.05 3.30 20.26
CA SER A 56 -2.94 1.94 19.71
C SER A 56 -4.02 0.98 20.24
N VAL A 57 -4.51 1.22 21.46
CA VAL A 57 -5.63 0.44 22.02
C VAL A 57 -6.92 0.74 21.24
N ILE A 58 -7.23 2.02 21.03
CA ILE A 58 -8.43 2.44 20.29
C ILE A 58 -8.32 2.01 18.83
N SER A 59 -7.19 2.28 18.19
CA SER A 59 -6.91 1.87 16.82
C SER A 59 -6.99 0.37 16.65
N GLY A 60 -6.55 -0.44 17.62
CA GLY A 60 -6.70 -1.89 17.62
C GLY A 60 -8.16 -2.34 17.42
N PHE A 61 -9.09 -1.75 18.17
CA PHE A 61 -10.52 -2.02 18.01
C PHE A 61 -11.08 -1.56 16.67
N LEU A 62 -10.69 -0.36 16.21
CA LEU A 62 -11.14 0.18 14.93
C LEU A 62 -10.64 -0.68 13.77
N MET A 63 -9.37 -1.09 13.78
CA MET A 63 -8.77 -1.95 12.76
C MET A 63 -9.40 -3.34 12.74
N MET A 64 -9.68 -3.92 13.91
CA MET A 64 -10.38 -5.21 14.00
C MET A 64 -11.80 -5.11 13.43
N GLY A 65 -12.54 -4.07 13.79
CA GLY A 65 -13.88 -3.82 13.23
C GLY A 65 -13.83 -3.59 11.72
N PHE A 66 -12.89 -2.78 11.24
CA PHE A 66 -12.65 -2.55 9.81
C PHE A 66 -12.30 -3.84 9.07
N ALA A 67 -11.45 -4.69 9.63
CA ALA A 67 -11.07 -5.96 9.01
C ALA A 67 -12.28 -6.89 8.84
N PHE A 68 -13.15 -7.00 9.85
CA PHE A 68 -14.39 -7.78 9.72
C PHE A 68 -15.36 -7.16 8.71
N TRP A 69 -15.58 -5.84 8.77
CA TRP A 69 -16.42 -5.14 7.81
C TRP A 69 -15.94 -5.36 6.38
N PHE A 70 -14.63 -5.21 6.15
CA PHE A 70 -14.00 -5.42 4.85
C PHE A 70 -14.21 -6.85 4.34
N LEU A 71 -13.93 -7.87 5.16
CA LEU A 71 -14.08 -9.28 4.78
C LEU A 71 -15.55 -9.67 4.54
N LEU A 72 -16.49 -9.14 5.31
CA LEU A 72 -17.92 -9.39 5.12
C LEU A 72 -18.44 -8.69 3.86
N ASN A 73 -18.02 -7.44 3.63
CA ASN A 73 -18.39 -6.68 2.43
C ASN A 73 -17.82 -7.33 1.16
N ASN A 74 -16.57 -7.79 1.21
CA ASN A 74 -15.94 -8.50 0.09
C ASN A 74 -16.71 -9.79 -0.24
N VAL A 75 -17.13 -10.59 0.75
CA VAL A 75 -18.01 -11.76 0.52
C VAL A 75 -19.35 -11.36 -0.07
N ALA A 76 -19.99 -10.32 0.47
CA ALA A 76 -21.29 -9.85 -0.02
C ALA A 76 -21.23 -9.42 -1.50
N ASN A 77 -20.17 -8.73 -1.90
CA ASN A 77 -19.98 -8.25 -3.28
C ASN A 77 -19.95 -9.39 -4.32
N PHE A 78 -19.53 -10.60 -3.96
CA PHE A 78 -19.62 -11.76 -4.87
C PHE A 78 -21.06 -12.16 -5.22
N PHE A 79 -22.03 -11.82 -4.38
CA PHE A 79 -23.43 -12.21 -4.56
C PHE A 79 -24.32 -11.04 -5.01
N VAL A 80 -23.87 -9.80 -4.85
CA VAL A 80 -24.65 -8.58 -5.13
C VAL A 80 -24.32 -7.93 -6.47
N ILE A 81 -23.35 -8.49 -7.23
CA ILE A 81 -22.99 -8.12 -8.62
C ILE A 81 -22.78 -6.61 -8.84
N PRO A 82 -21.68 -6.02 -8.34
CA PRO A 82 -21.13 -4.81 -8.94
C PRO A 82 -20.38 -5.20 -10.23
N ASP A 83 -20.63 -4.50 -11.34
CA ASP A 83 -19.94 -4.75 -12.62
C ASP A 83 -18.41 -4.60 -12.51
N ASP A 84 -17.92 -3.77 -11.58
CA ASP A 84 -16.49 -3.49 -11.32
C ASP A 84 -16.10 -3.73 -9.85
N PHE A 85 -16.22 -4.97 -9.38
CA PHE A 85 -15.73 -5.35 -8.04
C PHE A 85 -14.32 -5.98 -8.10
N SER A 86 -13.35 -5.37 -7.42
CA SER A 86 -12.02 -5.93 -7.17
C SER A 86 -12.00 -6.80 -5.92
N GLU A 87 -11.83 -8.11 -6.11
CA GLU A 87 -11.77 -9.05 -5.00
C GLU A 87 -10.45 -9.04 -4.21
N LEU A 88 -10.54 -9.44 -2.93
CA LEU A 88 -9.37 -9.76 -2.10
C LEU A 88 -8.52 -10.86 -2.77
N THR A 89 -7.28 -10.52 -3.15
CA THR A 89 -6.27 -11.49 -3.60
C THR A 89 -5.21 -11.71 -2.51
N VAL A 90 -4.90 -12.98 -2.21
CA VAL A 90 -3.78 -13.31 -1.33
C VAL A 90 -2.48 -13.26 -2.12
N LEU A 91 -1.51 -12.50 -1.63
CA LEU A 91 -0.23 -12.31 -2.29
C LEU A 91 0.73 -13.45 -1.95
N ILE A 92 1.04 -14.28 -2.95
CA ILE A 92 1.90 -15.46 -2.86
C ILE A 92 2.94 -15.34 -3.97
N PRO A 93 4.21 -15.04 -3.64
CA PRO A 93 5.30 -15.01 -4.61
C PRO A 93 5.40 -16.28 -5.45
N GLY A 94 5.38 -16.12 -6.78
CA GLY A 94 5.45 -17.23 -7.75
C GLY A 94 4.11 -17.91 -8.05
N VAL A 95 3.02 -17.51 -7.39
CA VAL A 95 1.66 -18.00 -7.67
C VAL A 95 0.77 -16.84 -8.12
N THR A 96 0.42 -15.94 -7.20
CA THR A 96 -0.40 -14.76 -7.49
C THR A 96 0.43 -13.53 -7.82
N LEU A 97 1.73 -13.54 -7.49
CA LEU A 97 2.70 -12.54 -7.91
C LEU A 97 3.72 -13.19 -8.83
N THR A 98 3.63 -12.89 -10.12
CA THR A 98 4.44 -13.55 -11.15
C THR A 98 5.62 -12.72 -11.65
N SER A 99 5.51 -11.38 -11.60
CA SER A 99 6.57 -10.48 -12.01
C SER A 99 7.78 -10.55 -11.08
N ALA A 100 8.97 -10.77 -11.64
CA ALA A 100 10.22 -10.77 -10.89
C ALA A 100 10.46 -9.45 -10.16
N ALA A 101 10.08 -8.31 -10.76
CA ALA A 101 10.19 -7.00 -10.11
C ALA A 101 9.22 -6.89 -8.91
N SER A 102 7.96 -7.28 -9.09
CA SER A 102 6.96 -7.29 -8.01
C SER A 102 7.38 -8.19 -6.85
N ILE A 103 7.82 -9.41 -7.14
CA ILE A 103 8.36 -10.33 -6.12
C ILE A 103 9.56 -9.68 -5.41
N THR A 104 10.49 -9.07 -6.14
CA THR A 104 11.66 -8.43 -5.54
C THR A 104 11.27 -7.33 -4.55
N TYR A 105 10.43 -6.38 -4.96
CA TYR A 105 10.04 -5.26 -4.10
C TYR A 105 9.11 -5.70 -2.95
N PHE A 106 8.26 -6.69 -3.17
CA PHE A 106 7.49 -7.34 -2.11
C PHE A 106 8.42 -7.92 -1.04
N LEU A 107 9.41 -8.72 -1.43
CA LEU A 107 10.36 -9.34 -0.50
C LEU A 107 11.27 -8.32 0.21
N LEU A 108 11.67 -7.24 -0.48
CA LEU A 108 12.46 -6.15 0.12
C LEU A 108 11.66 -5.33 1.14
N SER A 109 10.34 -5.22 0.95
CA SER A 109 9.47 -4.44 1.82
C SER A 109 9.19 -5.12 3.16
N ILE A 110 9.07 -6.46 3.18
CA ILE A 110 8.68 -7.22 4.38
C ILE A 110 9.62 -6.96 5.58
N PRO A 111 10.97 -7.03 5.47
CA PRO A 111 11.85 -6.74 6.60
C PRO A 111 11.63 -5.36 7.20
N VAL A 112 11.40 -4.33 6.36
CA VAL A 112 11.16 -2.96 6.80
C VAL A 112 9.86 -2.89 7.60
N VAL A 113 8.78 -3.46 7.07
CA VAL A 113 7.48 -3.49 7.75
C VAL A 113 7.56 -4.24 9.08
N LEU A 114 8.26 -5.37 9.13
CA LEU A 114 8.44 -6.14 10.37
C LEU A 114 9.26 -5.38 11.41
N VAL A 115 10.27 -4.62 11.00
CA VAL A 115 11.04 -3.77 11.93
C VAL A 115 10.14 -2.67 12.53
N ILE A 116 9.29 -2.05 11.72
CA ILE A 116 8.33 -1.04 12.21
C ILE A 116 7.29 -1.67 13.16
N HIS A 117 6.83 -2.88 12.84
CA HIS A 117 5.86 -3.63 13.63
C HIS A 117 6.44 -4.06 15.00
N GLU A 118 7.49 -4.86 14.97
CA GLU A 118 8.13 -5.43 16.17
C GLU A 118 8.80 -4.35 17.01
N GLY A 119 9.39 -3.34 16.36
CA GLY A 119 9.95 -2.17 17.03
C GLY A 119 8.91 -1.41 17.84
N ALA A 120 7.65 -1.37 17.38
CA ALA A 120 6.56 -0.72 18.10
C ALA A 120 6.11 -1.54 19.32
N HIS A 121 5.98 -2.86 19.21
CA HIS A 121 5.78 -3.72 20.39
C HIS A 121 6.89 -3.49 21.42
N GLY A 122 8.14 -3.49 20.97
CA GLY A 122 9.30 -3.30 21.82
C GLY A 122 9.33 -1.95 22.54
N ILE A 123 9.11 -0.85 21.82
CA ILE A 123 9.20 0.49 22.43
C ILE A 123 8.05 0.75 23.41
N VAL A 124 6.86 0.20 23.14
CA VAL A 124 5.72 0.30 24.05
C VAL A 124 5.89 -0.64 25.25
N ALA A 125 6.45 -1.84 25.06
CA ALA A 125 6.80 -2.73 26.18
C ALA A 125 7.81 -2.05 27.11
N ALA A 126 8.85 -1.43 26.55
CA ALA A 126 9.81 -0.65 27.32
C ALA A 126 9.16 0.54 28.06
N LEU A 127 8.19 1.22 27.46
CA LEU A 127 7.39 2.27 28.12
C LEU A 127 6.62 1.74 29.33
N GLU A 128 6.00 0.56 29.18
CA GLU A 128 5.23 -0.14 30.21
C GLU A 128 6.11 -0.89 31.21
N LYS A 129 7.44 -0.74 31.11
CA LYS A 129 8.46 -1.39 31.97
C LYS A 129 8.46 -2.92 31.89
N ILE A 130 8.10 -3.45 30.73
CA ILE A 130 8.22 -4.88 30.40
C ILE A 130 9.54 -5.04 29.65
N LYS A 131 10.46 -5.80 30.23
CA LYS A 131 11.80 -5.99 29.69
C LYS A 131 11.76 -6.81 28.40
N ILE A 132 12.52 -6.38 27.40
CA ILE A 132 12.73 -7.16 26.18
C ILE A 132 13.95 -8.08 26.36
N LYS A 133 13.76 -9.39 26.21
CA LYS A 133 14.83 -10.40 26.33
C LYS A 133 15.69 -10.42 25.08
N THR A 134 15.05 -10.53 23.93
CA THR A 134 15.71 -10.54 22.63
C THR A 134 14.81 -9.87 21.60
N GLY A 135 15.41 -9.39 20.52
CA GLY A 135 14.68 -9.07 19.31
C GLY A 135 15.52 -9.42 18.10
N GLY A 136 14.91 -9.49 16.94
CA GLY A 136 15.61 -9.94 15.77
C GLY A 136 14.73 -10.19 14.57
N PHE A 137 15.30 -10.93 13.64
CA PHE A 137 14.69 -11.24 12.36
C PHE A 137 15.08 -12.65 11.93
N ALA A 138 14.17 -13.38 11.33
CA ALA A 138 14.37 -14.71 10.81
C ALA A 138 13.90 -14.81 9.37
N ILE A 139 14.64 -15.58 8.58
CA ILE A 139 14.25 -16.06 7.26
C ILE A 139 14.10 -17.56 7.38
N PHE A 140 12.92 -18.10 7.08
CA PHE A 140 12.67 -19.53 7.00
C PHE A 140 12.18 -19.89 5.59
N ILE A 141 13.01 -20.64 4.85
CA ILE A 141 12.82 -20.93 3.42
C ILE A 141 12.76 -19.64 2.59
N ALA A 142 11.58 -19.02 2.51
CA ALA A 142 11.30 -17.75 1.84
C ALA A 142 10.38 -16.83 2.66
N MET A 143 10.00 -17.26 3.87
CA MET A 143 9.19 -16.48 4.80
C MET A 143 10.08 -15.65 5.70
N PHE A 144 9.75 -14.38 5.81
CA PHE A 144 10.41 -13.44 6.70
C PHE A 144 9.59 -13.29 7.98
N ALA A 145 10.25 -13.24 9.12
CA ALA A 145 9.63 -13.04 10.43
C ALA A 145 10.47 -12.08 11.26
N GLY A 146 9.85 -11.04 11.79
CA GLY A 146 10.42 -10.21 12.85
C GLY A 146 9.98 -10.78 14.19
N PHE A 147 10.75 -10.52 15.23
CA PHE A 147 10.28 -10.77 16.59
C PHE A 147 10.91 -9.80 17.58
N VAL A 148 10.12 -9.39 18.55
CA VAL A 148 10.58 -8.84 19.81
C VAL A 148 9.96 -9.66 20.94
N GLU A 149 10.83 -10.30 21.73
CA GLU A 149 10.43 -11.20 22.83
C GLU A 149 10.42 -10.43 24.16
N PRO A 150 9.25 -9.99 24.66
CA PRO A 150 9.13 -9.48 26.02
C PRO A 150 9.34 -10.60 27.06
N ASP A 151 9.69 -10.22 28.28
CA ASP A 151 9.64 -11.14 29.40
C ASP A 151 8.18 -11.53 29.69
N GLU A 152 7.86 -12.81 29.49
CA GLU A 152 6.50 -13.34 29.62
C GLU A 152 5.93 -13.19 31.03
N GLU A 153 6.75 -13.33 32.08
CA GLU A 153 6.26 -13.17 33.45
C GLU A 153 5.89 -11.72 33.73
N GLU A 154 6.76 -10.78 33.36
CA GLU A 154 6.48 -9.35 33.49
C GLU A 154 5.28 -8.94 32.65
N PHE A 155 5.15 -9.47 31.43
CA PHE A 155 4.03 -9.21 30.54
C PHE A 155 2.70 -9.71 31.13
N ASN A 156 2.67 -10.94 31.65
CA ASN A 156 1.45 -11.52 32.23
C ASN A 156 1.05 -10.85 33.56
N LYS A 157 2.03 -10.36 34.33
CA LYS A 157 1.80 -9.58 35.57
C LYS A 157 1.39 -8.12 35.29
N ALA A 158 1.62 -7.61 34.08
CA ALA A 158 1.29 -6.24 33.72
C ALA A 158 -0.22 -5.98 33.73
N LYS A 159 -0.59 -4.72 33.92
CA LYS A 159 -2.01 -4.30 33.86
C LYS A 159 -2.57 -4.64 32.49
N LYS A 160 -3.85 -5.00 32.45
CA LYS A 160 -4.60 -5.29 31.22
C LYS A 160 -4.43 -4.22 30.14
N ILE A 161 -4.52 -2.94 30.51
CA ILE A 161 -4.32 -1.84 29.57
C ILE A 161 -2.88 -1.79 29.02
N SER A 162 -1.87 -2.06 29.86
CA SER A 162 -0.46 -2.13 29.44
C SER A 162 -0.24 -3.26 28.43
N ARG A 163 -0.83 -4.44 28.67
CA ARG A 163 -0.79 -5.55 27.71
C ARG A 163 -1.46 -5.17 26.38
N LEU A 164 -2.65 -4.56 26.42
CA LEU A 164 -3.35 -4.10 25.21
C LEU A 164 -2.57 -3.04 24.43
N ARG A 165 -1.93 -2.08 25.12
CA ARG A 165 -1.05 -1.08 24.50
C ARG A 165 0.10 -1.73 23.73
N VAL A 166 0.76 -2.71 24.35
CA VAL A 166 1.86 -3.45 23.71
C VAL A 166 1.35 -4.23 22.51
N ILE A 167 0.28 -5.02 22.65
CA ILE A 167 -0.27 -5.84 21.55
C ILE A 167 -0.78 -4.96 20.40
N GLY A 168 -1.47 -3.86 20.68
CA GLY A 168 -2.00 -2.95 19.64
C GLY A 168 -0.91 -2.15 18.92
N ALA A 169 0.28 -2.02 19.50
CA ALA A 169 1.35 -1.14 19.01
C ALA A 169 1.84 -1.54 17.61
N GLY A 170 2.09 -2.82 17.34
CA GLY A 170 2.61 -3.29 16.06
C GLY A 170 1.67 -2.98 14.90
N ALA A 171 0.39 -3.34 15.02
CA ALA A 171 -0.60 -3.04 13.99
C ALA A 171 -0.75 -1.53 13.75
N THR A 172 -0.80 -0.75 14.83
CA THR A 172 -0.98 0.70 14.76
C THR A 172 0.24 1.40 14.13
N SER A 173 1.47 0.97 14.44
CA SER A 173 2.67 1.56 13.83
C SER A 173 2.70 1.32 12.33
N ASN A 174 2.32 0.13 11.87
CA ASN A 174 2.24 -0.21 10.46
C ASN A 174 1.19 0.65 9.74
N VAL A 175 -0.01 0.81 10.28
CA VAL A 175 -1.02 1.67 9.64
C VAL A 175 -0.59 3.15 9.61
N ILE A 176 0.02 3.66 10.68
CA ILE A 176 0.57 5.02 10.69
C ILE A 176 1.68 5.17 9.65
N PHE A 177 2.57 4.19 9.55
CA PHE A 177 3.66 4.17 8.58
C PHE A 177 3.11 4.12 7.14
N ALA A 178 2.08 3.31 6.90
CA ALA A 178 1.36 3.29 5.64
C ALA A 178 0.72 4.64 5.31
N PHE A 179 0.08 5.34 6.26
CA PHE A 179 -0.44 6.68 5.96
C PHE A 179 0.66 7.70 5.64
N ALA A 180 1.82 7.63 6.31
CA ALA A 180 2.97 8.46 5.97
C ALA A 180 3.50 8.14 4.56
N LEU A 181 3.62 6.86 4.20
CA LEU A 181 4.02 6.44 2.86
C LEU A 181 2.98 6.84 1.80
N GLY A 182 1.69 6.74 2.12
CA GLY A 182 0.60 7.17 1.25
C GLY A 182 0.69 8.66 0.97
N ALA A 183 0.88 9.49 1.98
CA ALA A 183 1.09 10.93 1.80
C ALA A 183 2.30 11.26 0.92
N ILE A 184 3.38 10.47 1.02
CA ILE A 184 4.55 10.58 0.12
C ILE A 184 4.17 10.18 -1.31
N LEU A 185 3.53 9.02 -1.49
CA LEU A 185 3.08 8.51 -2.80
C LEU A 185 2.11 9.47 -3.49
N LEU A 186 1.27 10.18 -2.73
CA LEU A 186 0.38 11.22 -3.26
C LEU A 186 1.11 12.41 -3.89
N THR A 187 2.43 12.52 -3.75
CA THR A 187 3.24 13.50 -4.50
C THR A 187 3.75 12.98 -5.84
N ASN A 188 3.54 11.70 -6.16
CA ASN A 188 3.94 11.10 -7.44
C ASN A 188 2.89 11.41 -8.52
N PRO A 189 3.26 12.10 -9.63
CA PRO A 189 2.35 12.50 -10.72
C PRO A 189 1.44 11.39 -11.26
N PHE A 190 1.85 10.12 -11.15
CA PHE A 190 1.01 8.98 -11.52
C PHE A 190 -0.33 8.95 -10.77
N PHE A 191 -0.37 9.38 -9.51
CA PHE A 191 -1.60 9.39 -8.71
C PHE A 191 -2.56 10.53 -9.10
N ALA A 192 -2.09 11.57 -9.79
CA ALA A 192 -2.95 12.67 -10.24
C ALA A 192 -4.11 12.18 -11.13
N MET A 193 -3.91 11.08 -11.85
CA MET A 193 -4.94 10.48 -12.72
C MET A 193 -6.11 9.82 -11.96
N VAL A 194 -5.90 9.47 -10.70
CA VAL A 194 -6.85 8.68 -9.90
C VAL A 194 -7.45 9.51 -8.76
N LEU A 195 -6.87 10.68 -8.48
CA LEU A 195 -7.32 11.53 -7.38
C LEU A 195 -8.52 12.38 -7.78
N PRO A 196 -9.62 12.36 -7.00
CA PRO A 196 -10.72 13.28 -7.21
C PRO A 196 -10.41 14.66 -6.61
N GLU A 197 -11.13 15.68 -7.07
CA GLU A 197 -11.18 16.97 -6.36
C GLU A 197 -11.87 16.83 -4.99
N PRO A 198 -11.45 17.59 -3.95
CA PRO A 198 -10.42 18.63 -3.94
C PRO A 198 -8.99 18.11 -3.69
N LEU A 199 -8.79 16.78 -3.61
CA LEU A 199 -7.47 16.22 -3.29
C LEU A 199 -6.48 16.44 -4.43
N LEU A 200 -6.92 16.32 -5.69
CA LEU A 200 -6.09 16.58 -6.86
C LEU A 200 -5.44 17.97 -6.80
N SER A 201 -6.23 19.04 -6.71
CA SER A 201 -5.73 20.42 -6.61
C SER A 201 -4.96 20.72 -5.32
N SER A 202 -5.11 19.92 -4.26
CA SER A 202 -4.33 20.07 -3.03
C SER A 202 -2.88 19.56 -3.17
N PHE A 203 -2.66 18.59 -4.08
CA PHE A 203 -1.35 17.95 -4.27
C PHE A 203 -0.67 18.35 -5.58
N TYR A 204 -1.42 18.81 -6.58
CA TYR A 204 -0.92 19.10 -7.92
C TYR A 204 -1.35 20.47 -8.43
N GLU A 205 -0.44 21.13 -9.14
CA GLU A 205 -0.78 22.22 -10.03
C GLU A 205 -1.44 21.62 -11.27
N LEU A 206 -2.67 22.07 -11.55
CA LEU A 206 -3.42 21.62 -12.73
C LEU A 206 -2.76 22.22 -13.99
N PRO A 207 -2.54 21.39 -15.03
CA PRO A 207 -2.07 21.90 -16.30
C PRO A 207 -3.13 22.78 -16.97
N GLU A 208 -2.70 23.76 -17.76
CA GLU A 208 -3.61 24.60 -18.53
C GLU A 208 -4.24 23.86 -19.73
N GLY A 209 -3.59 22.77 -20.17
CA GLY A 209 -4.07 21.90 -21.23
C GLY A 209 -2.96 21.06 -21.86
N VAL A 210 -3.17 20.60 -23.10
CA VAL A 210 -2.23 19.73 -23.82
C VAL A 210 -1.57 20.48 -24.97
N LEU A 211 -0.23 20.49 -24.96
CA LEU A 211 0.59 21.19 -25.97
C LEU A 211 0.54 20.49 -27.34
N ILE A 212 0.29 21.27 -28.38
CA ILE A 212 0.43 20.84 -29.78
C ILE A 212 1.91 20.93 -30.18
N LEU A 213 2.53 19.79 -30.51
CA LEU A 213 3.92 19.72 -30.99
C LEU A 213 4.02 20.04 -32.48
N SER A 214 3.08 19.54 -33.28
CA SER A 214 2.99 19.82 -34.72
C SER A 214 1.61 19.47 -35.28
N ILE A 215 1.35 19.96 -36.49
CA ILE A 215 0.10 19.74 -37.23
C ILE A 215 0.34 18.68 -38.30
N ILE A 216 -0.63 17.79 -38.50
CA ILE A 216 -0.61 16.80 -39.58
C ILE A 216 -1.06 17.50 -40.87
N GLU A 217 -0.30 17.32 -41.95
CA GLU A 217 -0.65 17.88 -43.27
C GLU A 217 -1.99 17.32 -43.78
N ASN A 218 -2.75 18.16 -44.47
CA ASN A 218 -4.08 17.86 -45.02
C ASN A 218 -5.12 17.46 -43.97
N SER A 219 -4.97 17.93 -42.73
CA SER A 219 -5.89 17.62 -41.64
C SER A 219 -6.89 18.75 -41.37
N GLY A 220 -7.95 18.44 -40.61
CA GLY A 220 -8.88 19.44 -40.12
C GLY A 220 -8.21 20.51 -39.25
N ALA A 221 -7.22 20.13 -38.44
CA ALA A 221 -6.44 21.08 -37.64
C ALA A 221 -5.68 22.10 -38.49
N GLU A 222 -5.06 21.66 -39.59
CA GLU A 222 -4.38 22.54 -40.53
C GLU A 222 -5.35 23.53 -41.17
N GLN A 223 -6.49 23.03 -41.67
CA GLN A 223 -7.51 23.85 -42.33
C GLN A 223 -8.15 24.86 -41.38
N ALA A 224 -8.34 24.50 -40.12
CA ALA A 224 -8.87 25.38 -39.09
C ALA A 224 -7.85 26.45 -38.64
N GLY A 225 -6.56 26.27 -38.92
CA GLY A 225 -5.51 27.23 -38.53
C GLY A 225 -4.97 27.03 -37.11
N LEU A 226 -5.05 25.79 -36.58
CA LEU A 226 -4.29 25.40 -35.40
C LEU A 226 -2.79 25.44 -35.71
N LEU A 227 -1.98 25.79 -34.71
CA LEU A 227 -0.53 25.94 -34.86
C LEU A 227 0.21 25.11 -33.80
N ALA A 228 1.47 24.78 -34.10
CA ALA A 228 2.36 24.27 -33.07
C ALA A 228 2.53 25.29 -31.94
N ASN A 229 2.67 24.80 -30.71
CA ASN A 229 2.69 25.53 -29.45
C ASN A 229 1.35 26.08 -28.94
N ASP A 230 0.25 25.86 -29.67
CA ASP A 230 -1.07 26.03 -29.05
C ASP A 230 -1.25 25.02 -27.91
N ILE A 231 -1.95 25.43 -26.85
CA ILE A 231 -2.33 24.55 -25.74
C ILE A 231 -3.82 24.26 -25.85
N ILE A 232 -4.20 23.02 -26.14
CA ILE A 232 -5.61 22.61 -26.19
C ILE A 232 -6.17 22.57 -24.78
N THR A 233 -7.23 23.33 -24.55
CA THR A 233 -7.92 23.45 -23.25
C THR A 233 -9.28 22.78 -23.23
N SER A 234 -9.93 22.64 -24.38
CA SER A 234 -11.21 21.93 -24.48
C SER A 234 -11.43 21.30 -25.87
N ILE A 235 -12.19 20.21 -25.93
CA ILE A 235 -12.73 19.62 -27.16
C ILE A 235 -14.21 19.30 -26.94
N ASN A 236 -15.09 19.82 -27.79
CA ASN A 236 -16.55 19.68 -27.67
C ASN A 236 -17.05 20.01 -26.26
N ASP A 237 -16.64 21.17 -25.74
CA ASP A 237 -16.93 21.68 -24.39
C ASP A 237 -16.44 20.80 -23.22
N LYS A 238 -15.70 19.72 -23.50
CA LYS A 238 -15.05 18.90 -22.47
C LYS A 238 -13.65 19.45 -22.17
N PRO A 239 -13.34 19.80 -20.90
CA PRO A 239 -12.01 20.22 -20.51
C PRO A 239 -10.96 19.15 -20.84
N ILE A 240 -9.84 19.59 -21.38
CA ILE A 240 -8.68 18.75 -21.70
C ILE A 240 -7.52 19.23 -20.84
N LEU A 241 -7.21 18.48 -19.78
CA LEU A 241 -6.07 18.78 -18.90
C LEU A 241 -4.86 17.90 -19.27
N SER A 242 -5.12 16.72 -19.82
CA SER A 242 -4.12 15.71 -20.09
C SER A 242 -4.47 14.90 -21.34
N PRO A 243 -3.50 14.17 -21.92
CA PRO A 243 -3.72 13.37 -23.12
C PRO A 243 -4.83 12.31 -23.00
N VAL A 244 -5.14 11.87 -21.77
CA VAL A 244 -6.19 10.86 -21.49
C VAL A 244 -7.59 11.44 -21.51
N ASP A 245 -7.74 12.77 -21.43
CA ASP A 245 -9.04 13.45 -21.44
C ASP A 245 -9.62 13.58 -22.85
N PHE A 246 -8.81 13.30 -23.88
CA PHE A 246 -9.24 13.43 -25.28
C PHE A 246 -10.39 12.45 -25.58
N PRO A 247 -11.53 12.96 -26.08
CA PRO A 247 -12.66 12.12 -26.39
C PRO A 247 -12.37 11.25 -27.62
N SER A 248 -13.03 10.09 -27.70
CA SER A 248 -13.20 9.39 -28.96
C SER A 248 -14.06 10.26 -29.89
N LEU A 249 -13.60 10.43 -31.13
CA LEU A 249 -14.29 11.20 -32.17
C LEU A 249 -14.61 10.26 -33.35
N ASN A 250 -15.64 10.58 -34.13
CA ASN A 250 -15.94 9.85 -35.36
C ASN A 250 -15.43 10.64 -36.58
N PRO A 251 -14.83 9.97 -37.57
CA PRO A 251 -14.45 10.61 -38.83
C PRO A 251 -15.64 11.29 -39.53
N GLY A 252 -15.43 12.48 -40.07
CA GLY A 252 -16.45 13.29 -40.75
C GLY A 252 -17.31 14.15 -39.82
N ASP A 253 -17.25 13.95 -38.50
CA ASP A 253 -17.88 14.86 -37.54
C ASP A 253 -17.12 16.20 -37.50
N THR A 254 -17.79 17.25 -37.05
CA THR A 254 -17.14 18.54 -36.72
C THR A 254 -16.85 18.60 -35.23
N ALA A 255 -15.60 18.90 -34.86
CA ALA A 255 -15.19 19.11 -33.48
C ALA A 255 -14.95 20.60 -33.21
N SER A 256 -15.41 21.08 -32.05
CA SER A 256 -15.06 22.39 -31.50
C SER A 256 -13.81 22.23 -30.62
N VAL A 257 -12.79 23.04 -30.83
CA VAL A 257 -11.52 22.97 -30.10
C VAL A 257 -11.13 24.36 -29.58
N SER A 258 -11.06 24.50 -28.26
CA SER A 258 -10.56 25.72 -27.60
C SER A 258 -9.08 25.57 -27.29
N VAL A 259 -8.28 26.57 -27.63
CA VAL A 259 -6.84 26.59 -27.36
C VAL A 259 -6.40 27.89 -26.70
N LEU A 260 -5.28 27.85 -25.98
CA LEU A 260 -4.53 29.03 -25.59
C LEU A 260 -3.37 29.21 -26.56
N ARG A 261 -3.33 30.38 -27.23
CA ARG A 261 -2.21 30.82 -28.07
C ARG A 261 -1.64 32.09 -27.48
N ASP A 262 -0.39 32.05 -27.04
CA ASP A 262 0.25 33.17 -26.32
C ASP A 262 -0.58 33.69 -25.13
N GLY A 263 -1.26 32.77 -24.43
CA GLY A 263 -2.14 33.05 -23.29
C GLY A 263 -3.51 33.64 -23.66
N GLN A 264 -3.83 33.80 -24.95
CA GLN A 264 -5.15 34.23 -25.41
C GLN A 264 -6.03 33.03 -25.79
N PRO A 265 -7.28 32.95 -25.31
CA PRO A 265 -8.20 31.89 -25.70
C PRO A 265 -8.67 32.10 -27.15
N LEU A 266 -8.59 31.05 -27.95
CA LEU A 266 -9.08 30.98 -29.33
C LEU A 266 -9.92 29.72 -29.52
N ASP A 267 -11.02 29.84 -30.25
CA ASP A 267 -11.90 28.72 -30.58
C ASP A 267 -11.83 28.39 -32.07
N PHE A 268 -11.72 27.10 -32.37
CA PHE A 268 -11.62 26.56 -33.71
C PHE A 268 -12.70 25.50 -33.93
N SER A 269 -13.21 25.44 -35.15
CA SER A 269 -14.09 24.36 -35.60
C SER A 269 -13.37 23.62 -36.73
N LEU A 270 -13.23 22.30 -36.59
CA LEU A 270 -12.49 21.48 -37.54
C LEU A 270 -13.24 20.19 -37.88
N GLU A 271 -13.00 19.68 -39.08
CA GLU A 271 -13.48 18.36 -39.50
C GLU A 271 -12.55 17.26 -38.96
N VAL A 272 -13.15 16.24 -38.35
CA VAL A 272 -12.42 15.09 -37.81
C VAL A 272 -12.01 14.16 -38.94
N MET A 273 -10.71 13.88 -39.06
CA MET A 273 -10.18 12.97 -40.07
C MET A 273 -10.08 11.53 -39.55
N PRO A 274 -10.13 10.51 -40.42
CA PRO A 274 -9.85 9.13 -40.02
C PRO A 274 -8.38 8.95 -39.61
N ALA A 275 -8.13 8.11 -38.60
CA ALA A 275 -6.77 7.80 -38.18
C ALA A 275 -6.06 6.93 -39.24
N PRO A 276 -4.76 7.15 -39.52
CA PRO A 276 -4.03 6.38 -40.54
C PRO A 276 -3.96 4.87 -40.25
N ASP A 277 -4.01 4.48 -38.98
CA ASP A 277 -3.92 3.11 -38.48
C ASP A 277 -5.29 2.45 -38.26
N ASP A 278 -6.33 3.26 -38.06
CA ASP A 278 -7.70 2.81 -37.81
C ASP A 278 -8.71 3.80 -38.42
N PRO A 279 -9.26 3.50 -39.61
CA PRO A 279 -10.19 4.39 -40.30
C PRO A 279 -11.51 4.63 -39.56
N GLU A 280 -11.88 3.81 -38.57
CA GLU A 280 -13.09 4.02 -37.76
C GLU A 280 -12.85 5.01 -36.61
N ARG A 281 -11.59 5.28 -36.28
CA ARG A 281 -11.19 6.21 -35.21
C ARG A 281 -10.95 7.61 -35.76
N GLY A 282 -11.65 8.60 -35.22
CA GLY A 282 -11.47 10.01 -35.58
C GLY A 282 -10.30 10.69 -34.86
N LEU A 283 -9.59 11.58 -35.56
CA LEU A 283 -8.53 12.44 -35.05
C LEU A 283 -8.73 13.88 -35.51
N ILE A 284 -8.32 14.83 -34.66
CA ILE A 284 -8.34 16.26 -35.03
C ILE A 284 -7.17 16.67 -35.95
N GLY A 285 -6.12 15.83 -36.07
CA GLY A 285 -5.00 16.08 -36.99
C GLY A 285 -3.75 16.71 -36.38
N ILE A 286 -3.38 16.37 -35.15
CA ILE A 286 -2.22 16.95 -34.45
C ILE A 286 -1.27 15.88 -33.92
N MET A 287 0.01 16.23 -33.76
CA MET A 287 0.91 15.56 -32.83
C MET A 287 0.98 16.38 -31.55
N ARG A 288 0.77 15.73 -30.40
CA ARG A 288 0.67 16.35 -29.09
C ARG A 288 1.75 15.87 -28.15
N ASP A 289 2.06 16.66 -27.13
CA ASP A 289 2.88 16.19 -26.03
C ASP A 289 2.07 15.18 -25.19
N ASN A 290 2.65 13.99 -24.99
CA ASN A 290 2.06 12.93 -24.18
C ASN A 290 2.69 12.87 -22.77
N SER A 291 3.51 13.86 -22.40
CA SER A 291 4.08 13.94 -21.06
C SER A 291 3.00 14.19 -20.00
N PHE A 292 3.20 13.65 -18.79
CA PHE A 292 2.30 13.89 -17.67
C PHE A 292 2.46 15.35 -17.21
N ALA A 293 1.43 16.15 -17.45
CA ALA A 293 1.48 17.59 -17.22
C ALA A 293 1.19 18.00 -15.75
N TYR A 294 0.77 17.07 -14.90
CA TYR A 294 0.54 17.33 -13.47
C TYR A 294 1.86 17.52 -12.73
N LYS A 295 2.03 18.71 -12.14
CA LYS A 295 3.22 19.04 -11.34
C LYS A 295 2.89 18.96 -9.86
N PRO A 296 3.64 18.19 -9.04
CA PRO A 296 3.37 18.11 -7.62
C PRO A 296 3.72 19.43 -6.95
N VAL A 297 2.82 19.93 -6.09
CA VAL A 297 3.03 21.14 -5.29
C VAL A 297 4.24 20.97 -4.36
N LEU A 298 4.40 19.77 -3.80
CA LEU A 298 5.53 19.39 -2.97
C LEU A 298 6.51 18.50 -3.74
N ASN A 299 7.50 19.11 -4.40
CA ASN A 299 8.46 18.40 -5.23
C ASN A 299 9.79 18.10 -4.50
N PHE A 300 9.73 17.36 -3.38
CA PHE A 300 10.93 16.95 -2.62
C PHE A 300 11.47 15.56 -3.03
N ILE A 301 10.75 14.84 -3.89
CA ILE A 301 11.18 13.57 -4.50
C ILE A 301 11.08 13.72 -6.01
N GLU A 302 12.17 13.40 -6.70
CA GLU A 302 12.16 13.26 -8.16
C GLU A 302 11.57 11.90 -8.55
N TRP A 303 10.37 11.90 -9.12
CA TRP A 303 9.62 10.68 -9.50
C TRP A 303 10.06 10.07 -10.84
N ASN A 304 11.32 10.25 -11.22
CA ASN A 304 11.87 9.80 -12.50
C ASN A 304 12.28 8.32 -12.49
N ASP A 305 12.40 7.69 -11.32
CA ASP A 305 12.73 6.27 -11.17
C ASP A 305 11.47 5.43 -10.87
N PRO A 306 10.99 4.61 -11.83
CA PRO A 306 9.87 3.71 -11.61
C PRO A 306 10.11 2.70 -10.48
N ASN A 307 11.37 2.33 -10.21
CA ASN A 307 11.71 1.37 -9.16
C ASN A 307 11.42 1.90 -7.76
N LEU A 308 11.70 3.19 -7.52
CA LEU A 308 11.37 3.86 -6.27
C LEU A 308 9.85 3.87 -6.05
N SER A 309 9.09 4.23 -7.08
CA SER A 309 7.63 4.26 -7.04
C SER A 309 7.06 2.87 -6.70
N MET A 310 7.56 1.84 -7.39
CA MET A 310 7.14 0.46 -7.17
C MET A 310 7.51 -0.03 -5.77
N PHE A 311 8.73 0.24 -5.29
CA PHE A 311 9.15 -0.11 -3.94
C PHE A 311 8.29 0.56 -2.87
N LEU A 312 8.06 1.87 -2.98
CA LEU A 312 7.24 2.61 -2.01
C LEU A 312 5.79 2.13 -2.02
N LEU A 313 5.23 1.80 -3.19
CA LEU A 313 3.89 1.23 -3.31
C LEU A 313 3.79 -0.14 -2.62
N TRP A 314 4.76 -1.02 -2.85
CA TRP A 314 4.84 -2.31 -2.17
C TRP A 314 4.99 -2.16 -0.65
N LEU A 315 5.85 -1.26 -0.23
CA LEU A 315 6.10 -0.98 1.18
C LEU A 315 4.84 -0.43 1.86
N TRP A 316 4.14 0.51 1.20
CA TRP A 316 2.87 1.07 1.63
C TRP A 316 1.81 -0.03 1.79
N MET A 317 1.61 -0.82 0.74
CA MET A 317 0.56 -1.83 0.67
C MET A 317 0.77 -2.92 1.73
N ILE A 318 1.99 -3.48 1.81
CA ILE A 318 2.32 -4.50 2.80
C ILE A 318 2.19 -3.95 4.22
N SER A 319 2.65 -2.71 4.47
CA SER A 319 2.53 -2.10 5.78
C SER A 319 1.06 -1.96 6.19
N PHE A 320 0.22 -1.41 5.30
CA PHE A 320 -1.20 -1.25 5.56
C PHE A 320 -1.89 -2.59 5.85
N PHE A 321 -1.74 -3.58 4.96
CA PHE A 321 -2.41 -4.86 5.11
C PHE A 321 -1.89 -5.69 6.28
N ILE A 322 -0.59 -5.72 6.56
CA ILE A 322 -0.06 -6.38 7.76
C ILE A 322 -0.63 -5.71 9.02
N GLY A 323 -0.74 -4.37 9.03
CA GLY A 323 -1.37 -3.64 10.12
C GLY A 323 -2.81 -4.09 10.40
N ILE A 324 -3.64 -4.15 9.36
CA ILE A 324 -5.05 -4.55 9.49
C ILE A 324 -5.21 -6.05 9.78
N ILE A 325 -4.55 -6.92 9.01
CA ILE A 325 -4.66 -8.38 9.14
C ILE A 325 -4.19 -8.83 10.51
N ASN A 326 -3.11 -8.27 11.07
CA ASN A 326 -2.64 -8.66 12.41
C ASN A 326 -3.66 -8.37 13.51
N MET A 327 -4.68 -7.52 13.28
CA MET A 327 -5.78 -7.31 14.22
C MET A 327 -6.97 -8.26 14.04
N LEU A 328 -6.95 -9.17 13.06
CA LEU A 328 -7.91 -10.27 13.01
C LEU A 328 -7.73 -11.18 14.22
N PRO A 329 -8.82 -11.62 14.88
CA PRO A 329 -8.73 -12.49 16.05
C PRO A 329 -8.43 -13.92 15.61
N LEU A 330 -7.16 -14.20 15.35
CA LEU A 330 -6.61 -15.52 15.04
C LEU A 330 -5.45 -15.85 15.99
N PRO A 331 -5.16 -17.12 16.30
CA PRO A 331 -4.20 -17.51 17.33
C PRO A 331 -2.77 -16.95 17.16
N ILE A 332 -2.32 -16.82 15.92
CA ILE A 332 -0.95 -16.40 15.57
C ILE A 332 -0.82 -14.88 15.51
N LEU A 333 -1.95 -14.17 15.38
CA LEU A 333 -2.02 -12.74 15.16
C LEU A 333 -2.26 -11.97 16.46
N ASP A 334 -1.91 -10.69 16.47
CA ASP A 334 -2.08 -9.84 17.65
C ASP A 334 -3.53 -9.67 18.06
N GLY A 335 -4.47 -9.62 17.11
CA GLY A 335 -5.90 -9.53 17.36
C GLY A 335 -6.43 -10.68 18.23
N GLY A 336 -5.84 -11.88 18.11
CA GLY A 336 -6.15 -13.02 18.96
C GLY A 336 -5.73 -12.77 20.41
N LYS A 337 -4.48 -12.33 20.62
CA LYS A 337 -3.97 -11.92 21.95
C LYS A 337 -4.75 -10.73 22.52
N PHE A 338 -5.19 -9.82 21.65
CA PHE A 338 -5.94 -8.62 21.99
C PHE A 338 -7.31 -8.97 22.57
N ILE A 339 -8.11 -9.76 21.85
CA ILE A 339 -9.41 -10.26 22.35
C ILE A 339 -9.23 -11.17 23.56
N HIS A 340 -8.24 -12.06 23.55
CA HIS A 340 -7.96 -12.91 24.71
C HIS A 340 -7.76 -12.05 25.96
N THR A 341 -6.87 -11.06 25.92
CA THR A 341 -6.60 -10.13 27.04
C THR A 341 -7.86 -9.39 27.52
N ILE A 342 -8.83 -9.14 26.64
CA ILE A 342 -10.11 -8.52 26.98
C ILE A 342 -11.03 -9.47 27.74
N ILE A 343 -11.01 -10.76 27.43
CA ILE A 343 -11.93 -11.75 28.01
C ILE A 343 -11.35 -12.46 29.25
N ASP A 344 -10.02 -12.59 29.33
CA ASP A 344 -9.18 -13.34 30.31
C ASP A 344 -9.44 -13.07 31.81
N GLN A 345 -10.35 -12.16 32.17
CA GLN A 345 -10.68 -11.84 33.57
C GLN A 345 -12.18 -11.68 33.83
N ARG A 346 -13.03 -11.97 32.85
CA ARG A 346 -14.49 -11.83 32.98
C ARG A 346 -15.21 -13.16 33.22
N ILE A 347 -14.59 -14.29 32.89
CA ILE A 347 -15.19 -15.63 32.91
C ILE A 347 -14.12 -16.69 33.24
N SER A 348 -14.54 -17.94 33.49
CA SER A 348 -13.61 -19.06 33.74
C SER A 348 -12.75 -19.37 32.52
N GLU A 349 -11.53 -19.87 32.71
CA GLU A 349 -10.60 -20.21 31.60
C GLU A 349 -11.24 -21.15 30.56
N LYS A 350 -12.04 -22.12 31.01
CA LYS A 350 -12.77 -23.02 30.11
C LYS A 350 -13.75 -22.26 29.20
N ALA A 351 -14.43 -21.26 29.76
CA ALA A 351 -15.34 -20.41 28.99
C ALA A 351 -14.57 -19.45 28.06
N VAL A 352 -13.45 -18.87 28.51
CA VAL A 352 -12.55 -18.06 27.65
C VAL A 352 -12.13 -18.89 26.44
N ASN A 353 -11.59 -20.08 26.66
CA ASN A 353 -11.12 -20.96 25.59
C ASN A 353 -12.26 -21.32 24.63
N GLY A 354 -13.45 -21.66 25.14
CA GLY A 354 -14.62 -21.93 24.30
C GLY A 354 -15.02 -20.76 23.40
N VAL A 355 -15.08 -19.54 23.96
CA VAL A 355 -15.39 -18.32 23.21
C VAL A 355 -14.31 -18.03 22.17
N MET A 356 -13.02 -18.11 22.55
CA MET A 356 -11.91 -17.86 21.64
C MET A 356 -11.91 -18.84 20.46
N TRP A 357 -12.14 -20.14 20.70
CA TRP A 357 -12.26 -21.13 19.62
C TRP A 357 -13.43 -20.83 18.68
N GLY A 358 -14.57 -20.37 19.20
CA GLY A 358 -15.69 -19.92 18.38
C GLY A 358 -15.32 -18.72 17.49
N ILE A 359 -14.66 -17.71 18.06
CA ILE A 359 -14.18 -16.53 17.32
C ILE A 359 -13.15 -16.94 16.26
N TYR A 360 -12.21 -17.81 16.60
CA TYR A 360 -11.19 -18.31 15.68
C TYR A 360 -11.81 -19.08 14.52
N ALA A 361 -12.76 -19.99 14.80
CA ALA A 361 -13.46 -20.75 13.78
C ALA A 361 -14.24 -19.84 12.82
N PHE A 362 -14.99 -18.87 13.36
CA PHE A 362 -15.72 -17.90 12.56
C PHE A 362 -14.79 -17.07 11.67
N THR A 363 -13.73 -16.52 12.26
CA THR A 363 -12.76 -15.66 11.55
C THR A 363 -12.03 -16.45 10.45
N PHE A 364 -11.62 -17.68 10.75
CA PHE A 364 -10.97 -18.56 9.79
C PHE A 364 -11.91 -18.94 8.64
N ALA A 365 -13.17 -19.27 8.94
CA ALA A 365 -14.18 -19.57 7.92
C ALA A 365 -14.47 -18.35 7.02
N LEU A 366 -14.62 -17.16 7.61
CA LEU A 366 -14.84 -15.93 6.87
C LEU A 366 -13.65 -15.60 5.96
N PHE A 367 -12.43 -15.65 6.48
CA PHE A 367 -11.23 -15.39 5.71
C PHE A 367 -11.03 -16.44 4.60
N GLY A 368 -11.22 -17.73 4.91
CA GLY A 368 -11.14 -18.81 3.93
C GLY A 368 -12.20 -18.70 2.84
N LEU A 369 -13.42 -18.26 3.18
CA LEU A 369 -14.49 -18.02 2.20
C LEU A 369 -14.12 -16.90 1.23
N ASN A 370 -13.53 -15.80 1.72
CA ASN A 370 -13.03 -14.73 0.85
C ASN A 370 -12.02 -15.27 -0.18
N ILE A 371 -11.04 -16.05 0.27
CA ILE A 371 -10.02 -16.65 -0.63
C ILE A 371 -10.67 -17.60 -1.63
N ALA A 372 -11.56 -18.48 -1.17
CA ALA A 372 -12.22 -19.47 -2.02
C ALA A 372 -13.07 -18.81 -3.12
N LEU A 373 -13.85 -17.79 -2.77
CA LEU A 373 -14.68 -17.07 -3.74
C LEU A 373 -13.83 -16.30 -4.75
N SER A 374 -12.77 -15.61 -4.31
CA SER A 374 -11.82 -14.95 -5.21
C SER A 374 -11.20 -15.93 -6.21
N TYR A 375 -10.78 -17.10 -5.72
CA TYR A 375 -10.23 -18.15 -6.57
C TYR A 375 -11.24 -18.67 -7.60
N VAL A 376 -12.50 -18.89 -7.19
CA VAL A 376 -13.56 -19.36 -8.10
C VAL A 376 -13.85 -18.35 -9.21
N LYS A 377 -13.83 -17.04 -8.91
CA LYS A 377 -14.10 -15.98 -9.87
C LYS A 377 -12.94 -15.74 -10.84
N SER A 378 -11.71 -15.65 -10.31
CA SER A 378 -10.57 -15.08 -11.04
C SER A 378 -9.35 -16.00 -11.16
N GLY A 379 -9.39 -17.19 -10.56
CA GLY A 379 -8.26 -18.11 -10.50
C GLY A 379 -7.12 -17.62 -9.60
N TRP A 380 -5.93 -18.20 -9.74
CA TRP A 380 -4.71 -17.80 -9.00
C TRP A 380 -3.83 -16.80 -9.76
N PHE A 381 -4.13 -16.49 -11.02
CA PHE A 381 -3.26 -15.66 -11.86
C PHE A 381 -3.81 -14.24 -11.94
N THR A 382 -3.50 -13.40 -10.95
CA THR A 382 -4.11 -12.07 -10.89
C THR A 382 -3.14 -10.89 -10.84
N ILE A 383 -1.83 -11.03 -10.58
CA ILE A 383 -0.93 -9.86 -10.45
C ILE A 383 0.53 -10.11 -10.91
#